data_AF-A0A0T5ZWI2-F1
#
_entry.id   AF-A0A0T5ZWI2-F1
#
_cell.length_a   1.000
_cell.length_b   1.000
_cell.length_c   1.000
_cell.angle_alpha   90.00
_cell.angle_beta   90.00
_cell.angle_gamma   90.00
#
_symmetry.space_group_name_H-M   'P 1'
#
loop_
_entity.id
_entity.type
_entity.pdbx_description
1 polymer ?
#
loop_
_entity_poly.entity_id
_entity_poly.type
_entity_poly.pdbx_seq_one_letter_code
_entity_poly.pdbx_strand_id
1 'polypeptide(L)'
;MGCEKIKELILHYSEGDLNQSDKLEFEKHLKECKECNIYFEQSHKVWNLLDNWHTVQTKNDFIPRFWDRVTTEDKKKVNVFDFFRNLRVNLVSGGVGVIILILVVFLVNILVSHRENIVFTEEDRSDEELLIEFDRSITKETAESLEIYGPWDVREPQSNDEEIEENKGG
;
A
#
# COMPACT_ATOMS: atom_id res chain seq x y z
N MET A 1 31.10 -19.58 19.43
CA MET A 1 30.09 -18.50 19.50
C MET A 1 29.14 -18.68 20.67
N GLY A 2 28.53 -17.60 21.15
CA GLY A 2 27.43 -17.64 22.13
C GLY A 2 26.07 -17.88 21.47
N CYS A 3 25.08 -18.31 22.25
CA CYS A 3 23.75 -18.69 21.75
C CYS A 3 22.99 -17.54 21.07
N GLU A 4 23.17 -16.31 21.52
CA GLU A 4 22.52 -15.12 20.96
C GLU A 4 22.94 -14.88 19.51
N LYS A 5 24.25 -14.90 19.26
CA LYS A 5 24.83 -14.78 17.91
C LYS A 5 24.37 -15.88 16.96
N ILE A 6 24.18 -17.10 17.46
CA ILE A 6 23.68 -18.22 16.66
C ILE A 6 22.24 -17.98 16.21
N LYS A 7 21.39 -17.38 17.06
CA LYS A 7 20.00 -17.08 16.70
C LYS A 7 19.91 -16.08 15.56
N GLU A 8 20.78 -15.07 15.54
CA GLU A 8 20.88 -14.09 14.44
C GLU A 8 21.36 -14.74 13.14
N LEU A 9 22.32 -15.67 13.24
CA LEU A 9 22.92 -16.33 12.08
C LEU A 9 22.03 -17.40 11.42
N ILE A 10 20.92 -17.81 12.03
CA ILE A 10 20.04 -18.86 11.47
C ILE A 10 19.42 -18.44 10.13
N LEU A 11 19.04 -17.18 9.98
CA LEU A 11 18.45 -16.67 8.74
C LEU A 11 19.48 -16.70 7.61
N HIS A 12 20.65 -16.10 7.85
CA HIS A 12 21.78 -16.14 6.91
C HIS A 12 22.20 -17.59 6.57
N TYR A 13 22.10 -18.54 7.51
CA TYR A 13 22.43 -19.94 7.25
C TYR A 13 21.43 -20.59 6.31
N SER A 14 20.15 -20.27 6.49
CA SER A 14 19.06 -20.81 5.67
C SER A 14 19.12 -20.25 4.24
N GLU A 15 19.56 -19.01 4.08
CA GLU A 15 19.72 -18.34 2.78
C GLU A 15 21.04 -18.71 2.06
N GLY A 16 22.00 -19.31 2.79
CA GLY A 16 23.31 -19.66 2.25
C GLY A 16 24.35 -18.53 2.28
N ASP A 17 24.05 -17.44 2.99
CA ASP A 17 24.82 -16.18 3.03
C ASP A 17 25.90 -16.13 4.11
N LEU A 18 26.24 -17.26 4.75
CA LEU A 18 27.38 -17.30 5.68
C LEU A 18 28.70 -17.58 5.00
N ASN A 19 29.72 -16.85 5.46
CA ASN A 19 31.11 -17.17 5.21
C ASN A 19 31.49 -18.55 5.75
N GLN A 20 32.44 -19.21 5.09
CA GLN A 20 32.83 -20.59 5.40
C GLN A 20 33.32 -20.79 6.86
N SER A 21 33.98 -19.78 7.43
CA SER A 21 34.43 -19.79 8.83
C SER A 21 33.25 -19.75 9.80
N ASP A 22 32.30 -18.85 9.58
CA ASP A 22 31.13 -18.71 10.45
C ASP A 22 30.20 -19.92 10.34
N LYS A 23 30.09 -20.50 9.14
CA LYS A 23 29.35 -21.75 8.92
C LYS A 23 29.91 -22.90 9.77
N LEU A 24 31.22 -23.07 9.79
CA LEU A 24 31.88 -24.11 10.61
C LEU A 24 31.65 -23.89 12.10
N GLU A 25 31.77 -22.64 12.59
CA GLU A 25 31.49 -22.32 13.99
C GLU A 25 30.02 -22.52 14.36
N PHE A 26 29.12 -22.19 13.44
CA PHE A 26 27.68 -22.36 13.59
C PHE A 26 27.30 -23.85 13.70
N GLU A 27 27.75 -24.68 12.76
CA GLU A 27 27.50 -26.13 12.77
C GLU A 27 28.12 -26.81 14.01
N LYS A 28 29.29 -26.33 14.45
CA LYS A 28 29.91 -26.81 15.68
C LYS A 28 29.04 -26.48 16.89
N HIS A 29 28.56 -25.24 17.01
CA HIS A 29 27.71 -24.84 18.12
C HIS A 29 26.38 -25.59 18.15
N LEU A 30 25.75 -25.85 16.99
CA LEU A 30 24.52 -26.65 16.93
C LEU A 30 24.72 -28.07 17.46
N LYS A 31 25.89 -28.68 17.28
CA LYS A 31 26.22 -30.00 17.86
C LYS A 31 26.43 -29.97 19.37
N GLU A 32 26.93 -28.85 19.89
CA GLU A 32 27.27 -28.69 21.31
C GLU A 32 26.08 -28.18 22.15
N CYS A 33 25.20 -27.36 21.57
CA CYS A 33 24.09 -26.72 22.27
C CYS A 33 22.73 -27.26 21.81
N LYS A 34 22.08 -28.03 22.70
CA LYS A 34 20.76 -28.62 22.44
C LYS A 34 19.67 -27.58 22.22
N GLU A 35 19.69 -26.46 22.95
CA GLU A 35 18.68 -25.40 22.81
C GLU A 35 18.74 -24.73 21.44
N CYS A 36 19.95 -24.39 20.99
CA CYS A 36 20.16 -23.80 19.67
C CYS A 36 19.79 -24.78 18.54
N ASN A 37 20.07 -26.08 18.71
CA ASN A 37 19.65 -27.09 17.74
C ASN A 37 18.12 -27.20 17.63
N ILE A 38 17.40 -27.18 18.76
CA ILE A 38 15.93 -27.20 18.74
C ILE A 38 15.38 -25.96 18.04
N TYR A 39 15.93 -24.79 18.34
CA TYR A 39 15.50 -23.53 17.72
C TYR A 39 15.76 -23.54 16.20
N PHE A 40 16.93 -24.03 15.77
CA PHE A 40 17.24 -24.21 14.35
C PHE A 40 16.27 -25.18 13.66
N GLU A 41 16.01 -26.35 14.24
CA GLU A 41 15.04 -27.32 13.68
C GLU A 41 13.63 -26.75 13.57
N GLN A 42 13.20 -25.94 14.55
CA GLN A 42 11.90 -25.27 14.51
C GLN A 42 11.84 -24.23 13.39
N SER A 43 12.87 -23.39 13.26
CA SER A 43 12.97 -22.42 12.16
C SER A 43 12.95 -23.12 10.79
N HIS A 44 13.74 -24.17 10.63
CA HIS A 44 13.79 -24.96 9.39
C HIS A 44 12.44 -25.61 9.06
N LYS A 45 11.68 -26.07 10.06
CA LYS A 45 10.31 -26.58 9.83
C LYS A 45 9.37 -25.51 9.29
N VAL A 46 9.46 -24.28 9.78
CA VAL A 46 8.64 -23.16 9.28
C VAL A 46 9.02 -22.84 7.83
N TRP A 47 10.31 -22.75 7.52
CA TRP A 47 10.78 -22.53 6.16
C TRP A 47 10.32 -23.62 5.20
N ASN A 48 10.42 -24.89 5.59
CA ASN A 48 9.91 -26.00 4.78
C ASN A 48 8.40 -25.90 4.52
N LEU A 49 7.60 -25.39 5.46
CA LEU A 49 6.16 -25.21 5.24
C LEU A 49 5.88 -24.09 4.22
N LEU A 50 6.67 -23.02 4.26
CA LEU A 50 6.58 -21.90 3.32
C LEU A 50 7.03 -22.30 1.92
N ASP A 51 8.08 -23.12 1.81
CA ASP A 51 8.61 -23.58 0.52
C ASP A 51 7.64 -24.52 -0.21
N ASN A 52 6.85 -25.28 0.56
CA ASN A 52 5.78 -26.13 0.03
C ASN A 52 4.45 -25.40 -0.18
N TRP A 53 4.44 -24.05 -0.13
CA TRP A 53 3.23 -23.29 -0.35
C TRP A 53 2.77 -23.40 -1.81
N HIS A 54 1.67 -24.11 -2.03
CA HIS A 54 1.07 -24.24 -3.35
C HIS A 54 0.48 -22.90 -3.79
N THR A 55 0.97 -22.37 -4.93
CA THR A 55 0.39 -21.18 -5.55
C THR A 55 -1.06 -21.46 -5.94
N VAL A 56 -2.02 -20.80 -5.30
CA VAL A 56 -3.42 -20.91 -5.69
C VAL A 56 -3.58 -20.24 -7.05
N GLN A 57 -3.95 -21.00 -8.08
CA GLN A 57 -4.31 -20.40 -9.36
C GLN A 57 -5.57 -19.55 -9.16
N THR A 58 -5.41 -18.24 -9.31
CA THR A 58 -6.55 -17.34 -9.37
C THR A 58 -7.25 -17.52 -10.72
N LYS A 59 -8.54 -17.17 -10.78
CA LYS A 59 -9.25 -17.15 -12.07
C LYS A 59 -8.61 -16.07 -12.96
N ASN A 60 -8.55 -16.31 -14.27
CA ASN A 60 -7.95 -15.39 -15.24
C ASN A 60 -8.54 -13.96 -15.20
N ASP A 61 -9.76 -13.80 -14.68
CA ASP A 61 -10.47 -12.53 -14.55
C ASP A 61 -10.29 -11.85 -13.18
N PHE A 62 -9.53 -12.43 -12.24
CA PHE A 62 -9.41 -11.90 -10.88
C PHE A 62 -8.76 -10.52 -10.84
N ILE A 63 -7.59 -10.36 -11.48
CA ILE A 63 -6.84 -9.10 -11.54
C ILE A 63 -7.67 -7.97 -12.18
N PRO A 64 -8.27 -8.12 -13.37
CA PRO A 64 -9.08 -7.06 -13.94
C PRO A 64 -10.31 -6.72 -13.09
N ARG A 65 -10.98 -7.71 -12.48
CA ARG A 65 -12.13 -7.46 -11.59
C ARG A 65 -11.75 -6.78 -10.28
N PHE A 66 -10.56 -7.07 -9.75
CA PHE A 66 -10.04 -6.41 -8.57
C PHE A 66 -9.84 -4.92 -8.83
N TRP A 67 -9.12 -4.57 -9.92
CA TRP A 67 -8.86 -3.19 -10.28
C TRP A 67 -10.12 -2.41 -10.70
N ASP A 68 -11.07 -3.07 -11.35
CA ASP A 68 -12.39 -2.48 -11.64
C ASP A 68 -13.15 -2.11 -10.35
N ARG A 69 -13.09 -2.96 -9.31
CA ARG A 69 -13.68 -2.64 -8.00
C ARG A 69 -12.98 -1.47 -7.31
N VAL A 70 -11.64 -1.49 -7.25
CA VAL A 70 -10.86 -0.41 -6.60
C VAL A 70 -11.19 0.93 -7.26
N THR A 71 -11.17 0.99 -8.59
CA THR A 71 -11.45 2.24 -9.32
C THR A 71 -12.92 2.68 -9.23
N THR A 72 -13.88 1.76 -9.06
CA THR A 72 -15.29 2.12 -8.87
C THR A 72 -15.60 2.59 -7.44
N GLU A 73 -14.88 2.11 -6.44
CA GLU A 73 -14.99 2.59 -5.05
C GLU A 73 -14.36 3.99 -4.90
N ASP A 74 -13.23 4.28 -5.57
CA ASP A 74 -12.64 5.62 -5.58
C ASP A 74 -13.53 6.66 -6.28
N LYS A 75 -14.24 6.26 -7.34
CA LYS A 75 -15.20 7.11 -8.07
C LYS A 75 -16.51 7.30 -7.32
N LYS A 76 -16.79 6.52 -6.27
CA LYS A 76 -17.96 6.68 -5.40
C LYS A 76 -17.78 7.76 -4.33
N LYS A 77 -16.76 8.62 -4.44
CA LYS A 77 -16.79 9.93 -3.77
C LYS A 77 -17.98 10.70 -4.35
N VAL A 78 -19.09 10.67 -3.61
CA VAL A 78 -20.30 11.43 -3.91
C VAL A 78 -19.87 12.87 -4.16
N ASN A 79 -19.93 13.29 -5.42
CA ASN A 79 -19.53 14.63 -5.80
C ASN A 79 -20.56 15.60 -5.22
N VAL A 80 -20.33 16.09 -4.01
CA VAL A 80 -21.20 17.04 -3.31
C VAL A 80 -21.50 18.24 -4.21
N PHE A 81 -20.56 18.61 -5.08
CA PHE A 81 -20.71 19.66 -6.07
C PHE A 81 -21.82 19.38 -7.10
N ASP A 82 -21.97 18.12 -7.57
CA ASP A 82 -23.07 17.75 -8.48
C ASP A 82 -24.43 17.76 -7.80
N PHE A 83 -24.47 17.39 -6.51
CA PHE A 83 -25.68 17.48 -5.70
C PHE A 83 -26.14 18.94 -5.53
N PHE A 84 -25.23 19.87 -5.25
CA PHE A 84 -25.54 21.30 -5.19
C PHE A 84 -25.86 21.90 -6.57
N ARG A 85 -25.20 21.44 -7.64
CA ARG A 85 -25.43 21.91 -9.02
C ARG A 85 -26.82 21.56 -9.55
N ASN A 86 -27.36 20.39 -9.16
CA ASN A 86 -28.71 19.97 -9.58
C ASN A 86 -29.83 20.52 -8.67
N LEU A 87 -29.48 21.18 -7.57
CA LEU A 87 -30.43 21.79 -6.65
C LEU A 87 -30.90 23.16 -7.19
N ARG A 88 -31.77 23.14 -8.21
CA ARG A 88 -32.50 24.33 -8.68
C ARG A 88 -33.51 24.77 -7.62
N VAL A 89 -33.06 25.53 -6.65
CA VAL A 89 -33.94 26.24 -5.71
C VAL A 89 -34.70 27.33 -6.46
N ASN A 90 -35.96 27.06 -6.83
CA ASN A 90 -36.91 28.13 -7.14
C ASN A 90 -37.12 28.93 -5.86
N LEU A 91 -36.38 30.04 -5.74
CA LEU A 91 -36.37 30.94 -4.60
C LEU A 91 -37.71 31.69 -4.53
N VAL A 92 -38.77 30.99 -4.11
CA VAL A 92 -40.04 31.63 -3.75
C VAL A 92 -39.82 32.32 -2.41
N SER A 93 -39.76 33.65 -2.45
CA SER A 93 -39.77 34.57 -1.30
C SER A 93 -38.57 34.42 -0.34
N GLY A 94 -37.66 35.42 -0.40
CA GLY A 94 -36.33 35.44 0.22
C GLY A 94 -36.22 35.26 1.74
N GLY A 95 -37.31 35.04 2.48
CA GLY A 95 -37.27 34.73 3.92
C GLY A 95 -37.03 33.24 4.23
N VAL A 96 -37.61 32.32 3.46
CA VAL A 96 -37.65 30.89 3.84
C VAL A 96 -36.31 30.19 3.58
N GLY A 97 -35.62 30.56 2.48
CA GLY A 97 -34.32 29.99 2.14
C GLY A 97 -33.23 30.31 3.18
N VAL A 98 -33.25 31.53 3.72
CA VAL A 98 -32.26 31.97 4.73
C VAL A 98 -32.43 31.20 6.04
N ILE A 99 -33.67 30.95 6.46
CA ILE A 99 -33.97 30.19 7.69
C ILE A 99 -33.50 28.73 7.56
N ILE A 100 -33.72 28.10 6.41
CA ILE A 100 -33.27 26.72 6.16
C ILE A 100 -31.75 26.64 6.14
N LEU A 101 -31.06 27.61 5.52
CA LEU A 101 -29.59 27.64 5.47
C LEU A 101 -29.00 27.80 6.88
N ILE A 102 -29.57 28.70 7.69
CA ILE A 102 -29.16 28.89 9.10
C ILE A 102 -29.40 27.61 9.91
N LEU A 103 -30.54 26.93 9.73
CA LEU A 103 -30.83 25.66 10.41
C LEU A 103 -29.86 24.55 10.01
N VAL A 104 -29.52 24.44 8.72
CA VAL A 104 -28.53 23.45 8.26
C VAL A 104 -27.14 23.75 8.83
N VAL A 105 -26.70 25.02 8.81
CA VAL A 105 -25.41 25.43 9.40
C VAL A 105 -25.39 25.18 10.90
N PHE A 106 -26.49 25.44 11.61
CA PHE A 106 -26.61 25.19 13.04
C PHE A 106 -26.59 23.69 13.36
N LEU A 107 -27.31 22.86 12.60
CA LEU A 107 -27.30 21.40 12.75
C LEU A 107 -25.92 20.81 12.44
N VAL A 108 -25.25 21.29 11.39
CA VAL A 108 -23.88 20.88 11.06
C VAL A 108 -22.92 21.30 12.17
N ASN A 109 -23.01 22.52 12.70
CA ASN A 109 -22.18 22.94 13.83
C ASN A 109 -22.43 22.10 15.08
N ILE A 110 -23.69 21.73 15.39
CA ILE A 110 -23.98 20.84 16.53
C ILE A 110 -23.41 19.44 16.29
N LEU A 111 -23.59 18.88 15.10
CA LEU A 111 -23.09 17.54 14.74
C LEU A 111 -21.55 17.49 14.70
N VAL A 112 -20.90 18.54 14.18
CA VAL A 112 -19.45 18.66 14.10
C VAL A 112 -18.85 19.00 15.48
N SER A 113 -19.48 19.87 16.27
CA SER A 113 -19.05 20.15 17.65
C SER A 113 -19.18 18.91 18.54
N HIS A 114 -20.12 18.01 18.27
CA HIS A 114 -20.16 16.70 18.94
C HIS A 114 -19.00 15.77 18.54
N ARG A 115 -18.30 16.02 17.42
CA ARG A 115 -17.06 15.33 17.02
C ARG A 115 -15.78 15.95 17.62
N GLU A 116 -15.82 17.13 18.21
CA GLU A 116 -14.63 17.78 18.81
C GLU A 116 -14.36 17.29 20.24
N ASN A 117 -14.10 16.00 20.39
CA ASN A 117 -13.25 15.49 21.47
C ASN A 117 -12.31 14.40 20.94
N ILE A 118 -11.84 14.56 19.70
CA ILE A 118 -10.63 13.87 19.26
C ILE A 118 -9.49 14.82 19.67
N VAL A 119 -9.00 14.64 20.90
CA VAL A 119 -7.81 15.33 21.38
C VAL A 119 -6.67 14.82 20.51
N PHE A 120 -6.14 15.67 19.63
CA PHE A 120 -4.87 15.40 18.96
C PHE A 120 -3.80 15.35 20.05
N THR A 121 -3.36 14.15 20.34
CA THR A 121 -2.31 13.89 21.31
C THR A 121 -0.95 14.18 20.69
N GLU A 122 0.07 14.35 21.52
CA GLU A 122 1.45 14.44 21.04
C GLU A 122 1.89 13.17 20.30
N GLU A 123 1.25 12.04 20.62
CA GLU A 123 1.43 10.74 19.97
C GLU A 123 0.96 10.77 18.51
N ASP A 124 -0.21 11.37 18.22
CA ASP A 124 -0.71 11.53 16.84
C ASP A 124 0.25 12.36 15.96
N ARG A 125 0.95 13.35 16.53
CA ARG A 125 1.97 14.14 15.81
C ARG A 125 3.22 13.30 15.53
N SER A 126 3.64 12.48 16.49
CA SER A 126 4.80 11.59 16.31
C SER A 126 4.52 10.53 15.24
N ASP A 127 3.29 10.03 15.18
CA ASP A 127 2.87 9.06 14.17
C ASP A 127 2.90 9.66 12.76
N GLU A 128 2.45 10.91 12.60
CA GLU A 128 2.56 11.62 11.32
C GLU A 128 4.02 11.83 10.91
N GLU A 129 4.90 12.17 11.85
CA GLU A 129 6.33 12.34 11.58
C GLU A 129 7.01 11.02 11.17
N LEU A 130 6.65 9.91 11.83
CA LEU A 130 7.08 8.56 11.46
C LEU A 130 6.60 8.15 10.07
N LEU A 131 5.35 8.46 9.71
CA LEU A 131 4.81 8.16 8.38
C LEU A 131 5.55 8.94 7.28
N ILE A 132 5.90 10.20 7.54
CA ILE A 132 6.68 11.03 6.60
C ILE A 132 8.12 10.50 6.45
N GLU A 133 8.73 10.04 7.56
CA GLU A 133 10.06 9.43 7.51
C GLU A 133 10.05 8.10 6.74
N PHE A 134 9.03 7.27 6.97
CA PHE A 134 8.84 6.01 6.27
C PHE A 134 8.60 6.21 4.76
N ASP A 135 7.78 7.18 4.37
CA ASP A 135 7.56 7.50 2.96
C ASP A 135 8.86 7.95 2.27
N ARG A 136 9.69 8.71 2.98
CA ARG A 136 11.00 9.14 2.49
C ARG A 136 11.98 7.97 2.34
N SER A 137 12.00 7.01 3.27
CA SER A 137 12.87 5.83 3.18
C SER A 137 12.45 4.91 2.03
N ILE A 138 11.15 4.65 1.88
CA ILE A 138 10.59 3.87 0.77
C ILE A 138 10.86 4.56 -0.57
N THR A 139 10.64 5.87 -0.68
CA THR A 139 10.90 6.61 -1.93
C THR A 139 12.37 6.51 -2.34
N LYS A 140 13.29 6.56 -1.37
CA LYS A 140 14.72 6.45 -1.64
C LYS A 140 15.12 5.04 -2.12
N GLU A 141 14.67 3.99 -1.43
CA GLU A 141 14.96 2.61 -1.81
C GLU A 141 14.26 2.19 -3.11
N THR A 142 13.03 2.67 -3.33
CA THR A 142 12.29 2.42 -4.57
C THR A 142 12.95 3.15 -5.74
N ALA A 143 13.38 4.40 -5.58
CA ALA A 143 14.07 5.12 -6.65
C ALA A 143 15.38 4.42 -7.06
N GLU A 144 16.15 3.91 -6.10
CA GLU A 144 17.40 3.18 -6.35
C GLU A 144 17.15 1.81 -7.00
N SER A 145 16.14 1.06 -6.56
CA SER A 145 15.77 -0.22 -7.18
C SER A 145 15.10 -0.07 -8.55
N LEU A 146 14.40 1.04 -8.80
CA LEU A 146 13.83 1.38 -10.10
C LEU A 146 14.89 1.81 -11.13
N GLU A 147 16.06 2.29 -10.69
CA GLU A 147 17.18 2.65 -11.58
C GLU A 147 17.69 1.44 -12.38
N ILE A 148 17.60 0.23 -11.80
CA ILE A 148 17.96 -1.04 -12.46
C ILE A 148 17.10 -1.30 -13.71
N TYR A 149 15.87 -0.79 -13.74
CA TYR A 149 14.93 -1.00 -14.85
C TYR A 149 15.03 0.07 -15.95
N GLY A 150 15.94 1.04 -15.81
CA GLY A 150 16.13 2.13 -16.78
C GLY A 150 15.04 3.20 -16.72
N PRO A 151 15.21 4.32 -17.45
CA PRO A 151 14.22 5.38 -17.51
C PRO A 151 12.90 4.82 -18.03
N TRP A 152 11.84 4.96 -17.24
CA TRP A 152 10.51 4.60 -17.64
C TRP A 152 10.07 5.57 -18.73
N ASP A 153 10.22 5.17 -19.99
CA ASP A 153 9.63 5.89 -21.11
C ASP A 153 8.10 5.85 -20.94
N VAL A 154 7.55 6.92 -20.38
CA VAL A 154 6.12 7.20 -20.41
C VAL A 154 5.77 7.37 -21.89
N ARG A 155 5.32 6.29 -22.51
CA ARG A 155 4.90 6.30 -23.91
C ARG A 155 3.64 7.14 -23.99
N GLU A 156 3.78 8.41 -24.38
CA GLU A 156 2.64 9.25 -24.70
C GLU A 156 1.80 8.54 -25.77
N PRO A 157 0.46 8.52 -25.62
CA PRO A 157 -0.40 7.87 -26.59
C PRO A 157 -0.22 8.58 -27.95
N GLN A 158 0.33 7.84 -28.92
CA GLN A 158 0.42 8.27 -30.30
C GLN A 158 -1.00 8.57 -30.79
N SER A 159 -1.26 9.83 -31.15
CA SER A 159 -2.46 10.22 -31.88
C SER A 159 -2.43 9.56 -33.25
N ASN A 160 -3.31 8.58 -33.45
CA ASN A 160 -3.51 7.94 -34.75
C ASN A 160 -4.19 8.92 -35.70
N ASP A 161 -3.39 9.68 -36.45
CA ASP A 161 -3.83 10.30 -37.71
C ASP A 161 -3.41 9.35 -38.85
N GLU A 162 -4.19 8.28 -39.06
CA GLU A 162 -4.10 7.46 -40.27
C GLU A 162 -4.81 8.20 -41.41
N GLU A 163 -4.00 8.86 -42.23
CA GLU A 163 -4.34 9.43 -43.52
C GLU A 163 -4.65 8.28 -44.50
N ILE A 164 -5.93 8.14 -44.86
CA ILE A 164 -6.41 7.17 -45.85
C ILE A 164 -6.12 7.72 -47.25
N GLU A 165 -5.06 7.26 -47.91
CA GLU A 165 -4.92 7.43 -49.36
C GLU A 165 -5.80 6.39 -50.09
N GLU A 166 -6.91 6.87 -50.67
CA GLU A 166 -7.69 6.14 -51.68
C GLU A 166 -6.87 5.95 -52.96
N ASN A 167 -6.40 4.72 -53.18
CA ASN A 167 -5.97 4.24 -54.49
C ASN A 167 -7.20 3.97 -55.38
N LYS A 168 -7.45 4.82 -56.38
CA LYS A 168 -8.36 4.52 -57.50
C LYS A 168 -7.55 4.32 -58.78
N GLY A 169 -7.46 3.06 -59.21
CA GLY A 169 -7.07 2.70 -60.56
C GLY A 169 -8.16 3.08 -61.57
N GLY A 170 -7.71 3.58 -62.73
CA GLY A 170 -8.49 3.91 -63.92
C GLY A 170 -7.57 4.46 -64.99
#